data_AF-A2E533-F1
#
_entry.id   AF-A2E533-F1
#
_cell.length_a   1.000
_cell.length_b   1.000
_cell.length_c   1.000
_cell.angle_alpha   90.00
_cell.angle_beta   90.00
_cell.angle_gamma   90.00
#
_symmetry.space_group_name_H-M   'P 1'
#
loop_
_entity.id
_entity.type
_entity.pdbx_description
1 polymer ?
#
loop_
_entity_poly.entity_id
_entity_poly.type
_entity_poly.pdbx_seq_one_letter_code
_entity_poly.pdbx_strand_id
1 'polypeptide(L)'
;MSGIVSLKQSYLSKIINKTTNRMFPIFIAEFIPKQYSPCDKEFDNFPTCVAAVDSSTIPFTVPLDLAKRKSSWDAKNHCNGMKVQVLVNPLGQVIHMNTSFLASVHDKKVFDLSGASDFLHVQRGVESVALGLLADRGYIGIQKYHPTAVIMQRGDDEEVTKRNNAIAHDRQIVERRFARDKSNWSVLAIGYRGEKGNLPLIVQGLFALDNYHIDSTPLSEKDNCDFPCTPKDEKEAAATPEPNGSGSPMPKPRCVPKDLYLQTPETPMKIPSPLAGYEKIDKILVKRTQNAIYNIETKMSILGLHNEGATCHVNAVLQVLFYVNTFRKDVMEHLGDVEYTPVKALAEIYDQMLHYRHKEYTISCSQFITTLGKQYFQQQDADDTFQKIVHDVTESANKPDIAVTFQYQTETPDESFYSVSLHIPLGAAGIDQGIKQMCTDDSHINEISTFLWVDVQRNWSDPNVFFDKFEIKKNYKAQLSDGTYVFKIHSIIAYHQGHFVAFVNKGRVWFMLDDEITYIVPDGLIKGLQGGDVGSDLWSYLGGVKWLAKCVIYRKHKFYGAGDDDD
;
A
#
# COMPACT_ATOMS: atom_id res chain seq x y z
N MET A 1 -22.59 -20.36 33.66
CA MET A 1 -21.41 -19.67 34.22
C MET A 1 -21.29 -18.32 33.53
N SER A 2 -20.91 -17.26 34.25
CA SER A 2 -20.67 -15.94 33.64
C SER A 2 -19.43 -15.99 32.75
N GLY A 3 -19.57 -15.62 31.47
CA GLY A 3 -18.42 -15.45 30.59
C GLY A 3 -17.55 -14.31 31.11
N ILE A 4 -16.23 -14.55 31.19
CA ILE A 4 -15.27 -13.52 31.62
C ILE A 4 -15.37 -12.34 30.66
N VAL A 5 -15.68 -11.16 31.21
CA VAL A 5 -15.82 -9.93 30.44
C VAL A 5 -14.52 -9.64 29.70
N SER A 6 -14.62 -9.38 28.40
CA SER A 6 -13.45 -9.04 27.56
C SER A 6 -12.68 -7.87 28.16
N LEU A 7 -11.47 -8.15 28.66
CA LEU A 7 -10.59 -7.14 29.24
C LEU A 7 -10.18 -6.17 28.13
N LYS A 8 -10.66 -4.93 28.24
CA LYS A 8 -10.32 -3.84 27.30
C LYS A 8 -8.79 -3.73 27.19
N GLN A 9 -8.28 -3.71 25.96
CA GLN A 9 -6.85 -3.64 25.65
C GLN A 9 -6.12 -2.62 26.55
N SER A 10 -5.00 -3.06 27.16
CA SER A 10 -4.24 -2.27 28.12
C SER A 10 -3.73 -0.97 27.52
N TYR A 11 -3.60 0.06 28.35
CA TYR A 11 -3.13 1.38 27.92
C TYR A 11 -1.72 1.31 27.31
N LEU A 12 -0.84 0.48 27.86
CA LEU A 12 0.48 0.19 27.29
C LEU A 12 0.38 -0.45 25.90
N SER A 13 -0.49 -1.45 25.69
CA SER A 13 -0.68 -2.05 24.35
C SER A 13 -1.29 -1.06 23.36
N LYS A 14 -2.13 -0.13 23.79
CA LYS A 14 -2.63 0.98 22.94
C LYS A 14 -1.52 1.95 22.55
N ILE A 15 -0.61 2.29 23.46
CA ILE A 15 0.56 3.11 23.14
C ILE A 15 1.48 2.37 22.17
N ILE A 16 1.79 1.10 22.42
CA ILE A 16 2.61 0.27 21.54
C ILE A 16 1.99 0.23 20.14
N ASN A 17 0.72 -0.18 20.01
CA ASN A 17 0.02 -0.23 18.71
C ASN A 17 0.01 1.17 18.02
N LYS A 18 -0.23 2.27 18.76
CA LYS A 18 -0.22 3.62 18.19
C LYS A 18 1.18 4.03 17.67
N THR A 19 2.24 3.59 18.34
CA THR A 19 3.63 3.85 17.94
C THR A 19 4.04 2.95 16.77
N THR A 20 3.80 1.63 16.84
CA THR A 20 4.13 0.70 15.76
C THR A 20 3.37 1.06 14.48
N ASN A 21 2.07 1.33 14.57
CA ASN A 21 1.24 1.61 13.39
C ASN A 21 1.55 2.98 12.75
N ARG A 22 2.36 3.82 13.40
CA ARG A 22 2.90 5.08 12.82
C ARG A 22 4.34 4.94 12.34
N MET A 23 5.20 4.29 13.11
CA MET A 23 6.64 4.26 12.87
C MET A 23 7.08 3.08 11.99
N PHE A 24 6.46 1.91 12.14
CA PHE A 24 6.88 0.71 11.41
C PHE A 24 6.64 0.82 9.90
N PRO A 25 5.55 1.43 9.38
CA PRO A 25 5.43 1.69 7.94
C PRO A 25 6.58 2.55 7.39
N ILE A 26 7.07 3.54 8.16
CA ILE A 26 8.21 4.38 7.77
C ILE A 26 9.49 3.54 7.73
N PHE A 27 9.76 2.75 8.77
CA PHE A 27 10.94 1.87 8.81
C PHE A 27 10.92 0.84 7.68
N ILE A 28 9.75 0.25 7.37
CA ILE A 28 9.60 -0.70 6.26
C ILE A 28 9.90 -0.01 4.92
N ALA A 29 9.36 1.19 4.68
CA ALA A 29 9.56 1.92 3.44
C ALA A 29 11.00 2.41 3.24
N GLU A 30 11.73 2.69 4.34
CA GLU A 30 13.12 3.15 4.32
C GLU A 30 14.13 1.99 4.22
N PHE A 31 13.94 0.93 5.03
CA PHE A 31 14.94 -0.11 5.23
C PHE A 31 14.64 -1.45 4.54
N ILE A 32 13.43 -1.67 4.00
CA ILE A 32 13.11 -2.83 3.15
C ILE A 32 12.95 -2.34 1.70
N PRO A 33 13.83 -2.73 0.77
CA PRO A 33 13.83 -2.16 -0.57
C PRO A 33 12.61 -2.62 -1.39
N LYS A 34 11.94 -1.68 -2.07
CA LYS A 34 10.74 -1.96 -2.87
C LYS A 34 11.02 -2.69 -4.20
N GLN A 35 12.28 -2.80 -4.59
CA GLN A 35 12.79 -3.52 -5.76
C GLN A 35 14.18 -4.10 -5.44
N TYR A 36 14.68 -5.07 -6.20
CA TYR A 36 16.04 -5.57 -6.02
C TYR A 36 17.09 -4.46 -6.20
N SER A 37 17.96 -4.29 -5.21
CA SER A 37 19.17 -3.46 -5.27
C SER A 37 20.41 -4.36 -5.20
N PRO A 38 21.46 -4.10 -6.01
CA PRO A 38 22.74 -4.80 -5.90
C PRO A 38 23.35 -4.73 -4.49
N CYS A 39 24.16 -5.74 -4.15
CA CYS A 39 24.87 -5.86 -2.89
C CYS A 39 26.37 -5.96 -3.18
N ASP A 40 27.19 -5.16 -2.49
CA ASP A 40 28.66 -5.11 -2.70
C ASP A 40 29.42 -6.34 -2.16
N LYS A 41 28.68 -7.32 -1.60
CA LYS A 41 29.20 -8.58 -1.08
C LYS A 41 28.47 -9.75 -1.74
N GLU A 42 29.24 -10.74 -2.16
CA GLU A 42 28.78 -12.01 -2.76
C GLU A 42 28.77 -13.16 -1.72
N PHE A 43 28.25 -14.33 -2.09
CA PHE A 43 28.39 -15.56 -1.30
C PHE A 43 29.68 -16.33 -1.63
N ASP A 44 30.29 -16.98 -0.63
CA ASP A 44 31.62 -17.59 -0.76
C ASP A 44 31.69 -18.78 -1.74
N ASN A 45 30.62 -19.59 -1.82
CA ASN A 45 30.55 -20.75 -2.72
C ASN A 45 29.64 -20.52 -3.93
N PHE A 46 28.67 -19.59 -3.83
CA PHE A 46 27.70 -19.29 -4.89
C PHE A 46 27.61 -17.78 -5.20
N PRO A 47 28.68 -17.14 -5.71
CA PRO A 47 28.71 -15.69 -5.96
C PRO A 47 27.66 -15.19 -6.97
N THR A 48 27.14 -16.07 -7.84
CA THR A 48 26.03 -15.74 -8.76
C THR A 48 24.66 -15.68 -8.08
N CYS A 49 24.55 -16.05 -6.79
CA CYS A 49 23.36 -15.89 -6.00
C CYS A 49 23.36 -14.54 -5.27
N VAL A 50 22.20 -13.86 -5.28
CA VAL A 50 22.04 -12.53 -4.67
C VAL A 50 21.31 -12.57 -3.32
N ALA A 51 20.65 -13.69 -3.02
CA ALA A 51 19.96 -13.91 -1.76
C ALA A 51 19.88 -15.40 -1.39
N ALA A 52 19.59 -15.65 -0.10
CA ALA A 52 19.07 -16.91 0.41
C ALA A 52 17.62 -16.74 0.87
N VAL A 53 16.75 -17.73 0.59
CA VAL A 53 15.35 -17.76 1.05
C VAL A 53 15.16 -18.75 2.18
N ASP A 54 14.44 -18.36 3.24
CA ASP A 54 14.01 -19.27 4.29
C ASP A 54 12.69 -18.84 4.94
N SER A 55 12.08 -19.68 5.79
CA SER A 55 10.89 -19.31 6.52
C SER A 55 10.88 -19.79 7.99
N SER A 56 10.46 -18.89 8.87
CA SER A 56 10.22 -19.18 10.29
C SER A 56 8.74 -19.02 10.61
N THR A 57 8.23 -19.89 11.48
CA THR A 57 6.95 -19.65 12.15
C THR A 57 7.17 -18.69 13.32
N ILE A 58 6.31 -17.68 13.43
CA ILE A 58 6.19 -16.79 14.58
C ILE A 58 4.94 -17.23 15.37
N PRO A 59 5.06 -17.73 16.62
CA PRO A 59 3.93 -18.23 17.37
C PRO A 59 2.94 -17.11 17.74
N PHE A 60 1.67 -17.45 17.94
CA PHE A 60 0.66 -16.56 18.53
C PHE A 60 -0.32 -17.33 19.42
N THR A 61 -1.09 -16.60 20.25
CA THR A 61 -2.11 -17.17 21.16
C THR A 61 -3.01 -18.20 20.46
N VAL A 62 -3.08 -19.42 21.01
CA VAL A 62 -3.85 -20.56 20.47
C VAL A 62 -5.30 -20.14 20.13
N PRO A 63 -5.73 -20.24 18.86
CA PRO A 63 -7.09 -19.86 18.48
C PRO A 63 -8.17 -20.69 19.19
N LEU A 64 -9.19 -20.02 19.74
CA LEU A 64 -10.37 -20.69 20.29
C LEU A 64 -11.09 -21.50 19.20
N ASP A 65 -11.31 -20.91 18.02
CA ASP A 65 -11.85 -21.61 16.85
C ASP A 65 -10.91 -22.73 16.35
N LEU A 66 -11.49 -23.93 16.19
CA LEU A 66 -10.81 -25.14 15.73
C LEU A 66 -10.34 -25.05 14.27
N ALA A 67 -11.08 -24.37 13.39
CA ALA A 67 -10.70 -24.25 11.97
C ALA A 67 -9.45 -23.38 11.81
N LYS A 68 -9.40 -22.25 12.51
CA LYS A 68 -8.23 -21.37 12.65
C LYS A 68 -7.09 -22.03 13.42
N ARG A 69 -7.38 -22.88 14.42
CA ARG A 69 -6.36 -23.67 15.13
C ARG A 69 -5.70 -24.70 14.21
N LYS A 70 -6.48 -25.39 13.36
CA LYS A 70 -5.95 -26.34 12.35
C LYS A 70 -5.15 -25.65 11.25
N SER A 71 -5.67 -24.55 10.68
CA SER A 71 -5.02 -23.83 9.58
C SER A 71 -3.83 -22.96 10.00
N SER A 72 -3.54 -22.84 11.31
CA SER A 72 -2.33 -22.17 11.84
C SER A 72 -1.40 -23.09 12.62
N TRP A 73 -1.61 -24.41 12.57
CA TRP A 73 -0.76 -25.37 13.27
C TRP A 73 0.55 -25.63 12.50
N ASP A 74 1.67 -25.44 13.19
CA ASP A 74 2.99 -25.89 12.76
C ASP A 74 3.27 -27.29 13.33
N ALA A 75 3.43 -28.29 12.46
CA ALA A 75 3.75 -29.65 12.86
C ALA A 75 5.23 -29.88 13.18
N LYS A 76 6.14 -28.99 12.75
CA LYS A 76 7.59 -29.03 13.05
C LYS A 76 7.88 -28.36 14.39
N ASN A 77 7.23 -27.23 14.66
CA ASN A 77 7.45 -26.42 15.87
C ASN A 77 6.39 -26.60 16.97
N HIS A 78 5.40 -27.48 16.75
CA HIS A 78 4.32 -27.83 17.69
C HIS A 78 3.54 -26.62 18.27
N CYS A 79 3.33 -25.58 17.45
CA CYS A 79 2.73 -24.32 17.88
C CYS A 79 1.67 -23.80 16.90
N ASN A 80 0.79 -22.91 17.37
CA ASN A 80 -0.04 -22.09 16.49
C ASN A 80 0.71 -20.80 16.10
N GLY A 81 0.75 -20.45 14.81
CA GLY A 81 1.52 -19.29 14.36
C GLY A 81 1.27 -18.79 12.94
N MET A 82 2.02 -17.74 12.61
CA MET A 82 2.10 -17.09 11.30
C MET A 82 3.42 -17.49 10.63
N LYS A 83 3.40 -17.80 9.33
CA LYS A 83 4.64 -18.10 8.59
C LYS A 83 5.20 -16.80 8.02
N VAL A 84 6.49 -16.58 8.28
CA VAL A 84 7.27 -15.43 7.80
C VAL A 84 8.35 -15.98 6.89
N GLN A 85 8.31 -15.61 5.61
CA GLN A 85 9.35 -15.94 4.64
C GLN A 85 10.16 -14.68 4.32
N VAL A 86 11.48 -14.81 4.21
CA VAL A 86 12.39 -13.70 3.86
C VAL A 86 13.36 -14.09 2.77
N LEU A 87 13.80 -13.09 2.00
CA LEU A 87 15.03 -13.13 1.19
C LEU A 87 16.10 -12.31 1.93
N VAL A 88 17.28 -12.89 2.16
CA VAL A 88 18.41 -12.25 2.84
C VAL A 88 19.63 -12.21 1.93
N ASN A 89 20.25 -11.03 1.78
CA ASN A 89 21.46 -10.84 0.98
C ASN A 89 22.75 -11.28 1.75
N PRO A 90 23.93 -11.34 1.11
CA PRO A 90 25.18 -11.74 1.77
C PRO A 90 25.66 -10.83 2.93
N LEU A 91 25.08 -9.63 3.10
CA LEU A 91 25.31 -8.75 4.26
C LEU A 91 24.41 -9.10 5.46
N GLY A 92 23.34 -9.87 5.27
CA GLY A 92 22.35 -10.19 6.32
C GLY A 92 21.10 -9.31 6.31
N GLN A 93 21.03 -8.32 5.41
CA GLN A 93 19.86 -7.47 5.25
C GLN A 93 18.73 -8.27 4.57
N VAL A 94 17.50 -8.07 5.05
CA VAL A 94 16.30 -8.67 4.49
C VAL A 94 15.82 -7.78 3.34
N ILE A 95 15.94 -8.28 2.11
CA ILE A 95 15.62 -7.50 0.90
C ILE A 95 14.15 -7.69 0.45
N HIS A 96 13.49 -8.76 0.90
CA HIS A 96 12.08 -9.02 0.63
C HIS A 96 11.51 -9.89 1.76
N MET A 97 10.23 -9.70 2.10
CA MET A 97 9.57 -10.47 3.15
C MET A 97 8.08 -10.71 2.86
N ASN A 98 7.55 -11.82 3.36
CA ASN A 98 6.11 -12.11 3.29
C ASN A 98 5.60 -12.67 4.63
N THR A 99 4.55 -12.05 5.16
CA THR A 99 3.92 -12.34 6.45
C THR A 99 2.45 -12.74 6.34
N SER A 100 1.96 -13.01 5.12
CA SER A 100 0.52 -13.17 4.84
C SER A 100 -0.04 -14.56 5.12
N PHE A 101 0.83 -15.54 5.42
CA PHE A 101 0.46 -16.95 5.53
C PHE A 101 0.41 -17.45 6.98
N LEU A 102 -0.40 -18.49 7.20
CA LEU A 102 -0.44 -19.21 8.47
C LEU A 102 0.59 -20.36 8.46
N ALA A 103 1.01 -20.80 9.65
CA ALA A 103 2.14 -21.73 9.79
C ALA A 103 1.97 -23.09 9.08
N SER A 104 0.73 -23.55 8.86
CA SER A 104 0.47 -24.83 8.18
C SER A 104 0.74 -24.80 6.66
N VAL A 105 1.07 -23.65 6.08
CA VAL A 105 1.41 -23.53 4.65
C VAL A 105 2.87 -23.95 4.43
N HIS A 106 3.09 -24.80 3.43
CA HIS A 106 4.44 -25.28 3.08
C HIS A 106 5.29 -24.16 2.46
N ASP A 107 6.59 -24.16 2.72
CA ASP A 107 7.53 -23.07 2.44
C ASP A 107 7.62 -22.75 0.94
N LYS A 108 7.76 -23.78 0.09
CA LYS A 108 7.57 -23.68 -1.36
C LYS A 108 6.24 -23.01 -1.77
N LYS A 109 5.14 -23.29 -1.08
CA LYS A 109 3.81 -22.75 -1.42
C LYS A 109 3.61 -21.30 -0.94
N VAL A 110 4.36 -20.87 0.08
CA VAL A 110 4.55 -19.45 0.38
C VAL A 110 5.33 -18.80 -0.77
N PHE A 111 6.47 -19.37 -1.19
CA PHE A 111 7.28 -18.82 -2.28
C PHE A 111 6.46 -18.64 -3.57
N ASP A 112 5.79 -19.69 -4.02
CA ASP A 112 4.88 -19.74 -5.19
C ASP A 112 3.73 -18.71 -5.17
N LEU A 113 3.50 -18.00 -4.06
CA LEU A 113 2.40 -17.02 -3.87
C LEU A 113 2.86 -15.69 -3.24
N SER A 114 4.17 -15.51 -3.01
CA SER A 114 4.69 -14.42 -2.17
C SER A 114 5.10 -13.16 -2.92
N GLY A 115 5.29 -13.24 -4.24
CA GLY A 115 6.00 -12.24 -5.04
C GLY A 115 7.54 -12.39 -5.03
N ALA A 116 8.11 -13.28 -4.21
CA ALA A 116 9.57 -13.41 -4.05
C ALA A 116 10.32 -13.84 -5.33
N SER A 117 9.67 -14.60 -6.23
CA SER A 117 10.25 -14.90 -7.55
C SER A 117 10.28 -13.65 -8.43
N ASP A 118 9.19 -12.89 -8.45
CA ASP A 118 9.00 -11.73 -9.33
C ASP A 118 9.91 -10.57 -8.90
N PHE A 119 10.10 -10.38 -7.58
CA PHE A 119 11.08 -9.45 -7.00
C PHE A 119 12.53 -9.73 -7.45
N LEU A 120 12.85 -11.00 -7.72
CA LEU A 120 14.16 -11.45 -8.20
C LEU A 120 14.24 -11.56 -9.74
N HIS A 121 13.23 -11.10 -10.49
CA HIS A 121 13.32 -10.93 -11.94
C HIS A 121 13.58 -9.46 -12.28
N VAL A 122 14.76 -9.17 -12.83
CA VAL A 122 15.16 -7.82 -13.23
C VAL A 122 15.14 -7.67 -14.75
N GLN A 123 14.61 -6.54 -15.24
CA GLN A 123 14.63 -6.23 -16.67
C GLN A 123 16.03 -5.77 -17.10
N ARG A 124 16.56 -6.40 -18.15
CA ARG A 124 17.80 -6.00 -18.84
C ARG A 124 17.48 -5.71 -20.30
N GLY A 125 17.07 -4.47 -20.56
CA GLY A 125 16.53 -4.07 -21.86
C GLY A 125 15.16 -4.69 -22.09
N VAL A 126 15.08 -5.69 -22.97
CA VAL A 126 13.84 -6.41 -23.32
C VAL A 126 13.75 -7.79 -22.63
N GLU A 127 14.83 -8.26 -22.01
CA GLU A 127 14.89 -9.57 -21.36
C GLU A 127 14.65 -9.48 -19.85
N SER A 128 13.74 -10.30 -19.34
CA SER A 128 13.54 -10.51 -17.90
C SER A 128 14.49 -11.59 -17.39
N VAL A 129 15.42 -11.21 -16.51
CA VAL A 129 16.49 -12.08 -16.00
C VAL A 129 16.24 -12.43 -14.55
N ALA A 130 16.03 -13.72 -14.27
CA ALA A 130 16.02 -14.24 -12.91
C ALA A 130 17.42 -14.17 -12.28
N LEU A 131 17.53 -13.63 -11.07
CA LEU A 131 18.78 -13.59 -10.30
C LEU A 131 19.02 -14.93 -9.57
N GLY A 132 20.24 -15.21 -9.12
CA GLY A 132 20.51 -16.46 -8.40
C GLY A 132 19.95 -16.47 -6.97
N LEU A 133 19.41 -17.61 -6.53
CA LEU A 133 18.76 -17.76 -5.22
C LEU A 133 19.19 -19.06 -4.51
N LEU A 134 19.65 -18.98 -3.27
CA LEU A 134 19.96 -20.15 -2.43
C LEU A 134 18.73 -20.61 -1.63
N ALA A 135 18.39 -21.91 -1.68
CA ALA A 135 17.24 -22.47 -0.95
C ALA A 135 17.47 -23.89 -0.40
N ASP A 136 16.74 -24.24 0.67
CA ASP A 136 16.78 -25.56 1.30
C ASP A 136 15.89 -26.60 0.56
N ARG A 137 15.92 -27.86 1.03
CA ARG A 137 15.10 -28.96 0.50
C ARG A 137 13.58 -28.70 0.56
N GLY A 138 13.10 -27.80 1.42
CA GLY A 138 11.72 -27.30 1.50
C GLY A 138 11.24 -26.48 0.29
N TYR A 139 12.16 -26.04 -0.59
CA TYR A 139 11.87 -25.26 -1.80
C TYR A 139 11.99 -26.06 -3.10
N ILE A 140 12.26 -27.36 -3.05
CA ILE A 140 12.41 -28.21 -4.25
C ILE A 140 11.23 -28.01 -5.22
N GLY A 141 11.55 -27.64 -6.46
CA GLY A 141 10.58 -27.38 -7.51
C GLY A 141 10.15 -25.92 -7.68
N ILE A 142 10.77 -24.94 -7.00
CA ILE A 142 10.64 -23.53 -7.41
C ILE A 142 11.38 -23.25 -8.73
N GLN A 143 12.33 -24.09 -9.15
CA GLN A 143 13.03 -23.94 -10.45
C GLN A 143 12.10 -23.89 -11.66
N LYS A 144 10.87 -24.40 -11.55
CA LYS A 144 9.84 -24.30 -12.60
C LYS A 144 9.48 -22.83 -12.92
N TYR A 145 9.60 -21.93 -11.94
CA TYR A 145 9.23 -20.51 -12.04
C TYR A 145 10.41 -19.57 -11.71
N HIS A 146 11.52 -20.11 -11.20
CA HIS A 146 12.73 -19.38 -10.84
C HIS A 146 13.97 -20.22 -11.22
N PRO A 147 14.34 -20.30 -12.51
CA PRO A 147 15.27 -21.32 -13.04
C PRO A 147 16.67 -21.29 -12.42
N THR A 148 17.09 -20.12 -11.95
CA THR A 148 18.36 -19.82 -11.29
C THR A 148 18.43 -20.20 -9.80
N ALA A 149 17.38 -20.82 -9.24
CA ALA A 149 17.38 -21.27 -7.86
C ALA A 149 18.34 -22.47 -7.63
N VAL A 150 19.40 -22.21 -6.88
CA VAL A 150 20.36 -23.19 -6.34
C VAL A 150 19.76 -23.82 -5.09
N ILE A 151 19.32 -25.07 -5.21
CA ILE A 151 18.61 -25.78 -4.14
C ILE A 151 19.36 -27.05 -3.73
N MET A 152 19.36 -27.32 -2.42
CA MET A 152 19.87 -28.57 -1.87
C MET A 152 19.19 -29.79 -2.52
N GLN A 153 19.99 -30.73 -3.01
CA GLN A 153 19.53 -31.94 -3.69
C GLN A 153 19.26 -33.08 -2.70
N ARG A 154 18.46 -34.06 -3.12
CA ARG A 154 18.29 -35.35 -2.42
C ARG A 154 19.37 -36.32 -2.91
N GLY A 155 19.86 -37.17 -2.03
CA GLY A 155 21.01 -38.04 -2.25
C GLY A 155 22.13 -37.79 -1.24
N ASP A 156 23.03 -38.75 -1.16
CA ASP A 156 24.13 -38.89 -0.21
C ASP A 156 25.46 -39.27 -0.89
N ASP A 157 25.51 -39.17 -2.23
CA ASP A 157 26.73 -39.17 -3.03
C ASP A 157 27.71 -38.08 -2.55
N GLU A 158 29.01 -38.28 -2.78
CA GLU A 158 30.04 -37.37 -2.27
C GLU A 158 29.91 -35.96 -2.86
N GLU A 159 29.69 -35.82 -4.17
CA GLU A 159 29.50 -34.52 -4.84
C GLU A 159 28.18 -33.84 -4.46
N VAL A 160 27.10 -34.61 -4.29
CA VAL A 160 25.81 -34.10 -3.78
C VAL A 160 25.98 -33.61 -2.34
N THR A 161 26.78 -34.31 -1.53
CA THR A 161 27.09 -33.93 -0.15
C THR A 161 27.97 -32.67 -0.09
N LYS A 162 29.05 -32.59 -0.88
CA LYS A 162 29.88 -31.37 -1.01
C LYS A 162 29.04 -30.17 -1.43
N ARG A 163 28.22 -30.31 -2.47
CA ARG A 163 27.31 -29.25 -2.95
C ARG A 163 26.29 -28.85 -1.88
N ASN A 164 25.67 -29.81 -1.20
CA ASN A 164 24.70 -29.52 -0.14
C ASN A 164 25.37 -28.81 1.06
N ASN A 165 26.59 -29.18 1.42
CA ASN A 165 27.35 -28.53 2.49
C ASN A 165 27.72 -27.09 2.12
N ALA A 166 28.13 -26.83 0.88
CA ALA A 166 28.38 -25.49 0.36
C ALA A 166 27.10 -24.62 0.35
N ILE A 167 25.96 -25.18 -0.08
CA ILE A 167 24.67 -24.47 -0.05
C ILE A 167 24.25 -24.17 1.40
N ALA A 168 24.46 -25.11 2.32
CA ALA A 168 24.17 -24.93 3.74
C ALA A 168 25.08 -23.87 4.39
N HIS A 169 26.37 -23.84 4.04
CA HIS A 169 27.33 -22.83 4.49
C HIS A 169 26.85 -21.41 4.15
N ASP A 170 26.64 -21.14 2.86
CA ASP A 170 26.27 -19.81 2.38
C ASP A 170 24.86 -19.41 2.86
N ARG A 171 23.95 -20.39 3.01
CA ARG A 171 22.64 -20.18 3.64
C ARG A 171 22.71 -19.71 5.09
N GLN A 172 23.78 -19.98 5.86
CA GLN A 172 23.79 -19.64 7.29
C GLN A 172 23.49 -18.16 7.57
N ILE A 173 23.67 -17.26 6.60
CA ILE A 173 23.28 -15.85 6.73
C ILE A 173 21.78 -15.67 7.06
N VAL A 174 20.87 -16.46 6.49
CA VAL A 174 19.41 -16.34 6.74
C VAL A 174 19.01 -16.95 8.08
N GLU A 175 19.74 -17.98 8.51
CA GLU A 175 19.52 -18.68 9.77
C GLU A 175 20.07 -17.84 10.96
N ARG A 176 21.28 -17.28 10.83
CA ARG A 176 21.84 -16.24 11.71
C ARG A 176 20.93 -15.02 11.78
N ARG A 177 20.34 -14.61 10.65
CA ARG A 177 19.42 -13.48 10.61
C ARG A 177 18.19 -13.73 11.48
N PHE A 178 17.45 -14.81 11.22
CA PHE A 178 16.28 -15.17 12.03
C PHE A 178 16.60 -15.35 13.52
N ALA A 179 17.81 -15.80 13.86
CA ALA A 179 18.25 -15.93 15.25
C ALA A 179 18.57 -14.57 15.90
N ARG A 180 19.19 -13.61 15.18
CA ARG A 180 19.33 -12.21 15.63
C ARG A 180 17.96 -11.54 15.82
N ASP A 181 17.03 -11.69 14.87
CA ASP A 181 15.68 -11.13 15.00
C ASP A 181 15.00 -11.69 16.28
N LYS A 182 15.17 -12.99 16.56
CA LYS A 182 14.64 -13.65 17.77
C LYS A 182 15.35 -13.25 19.06
N SER A 183 16.66 -12.98 19.04
CA SER A 183 17.40 -12.50 20.21
C SER A 183 17.01 -11.06 20.58
N ASN A 184 16.78 -10.22 19.57
CA ASN A 184 16.37 -8.83 19.76
C ASN A 184 14.91 -8.73 20.21
N TRP A 185 14.02 -9.57 19.65
CA TRP A 185 12.57 -9.39 19.80
C TRP A 185 11.86 -10.62 20.34
N SER A 186 11.51 -10.57 21.63
CA SER A 186 10.76 -11.63 22.34
C SER A 186 9.42 -12.00 21.69
N VAL A 187 8.81 -11.10 20.92
CA VAL A 187 7.59 -11.38 20.12
C VAL A 187 7.83 -12.40 19.00
N LEU A 188 9.05 -12.48 18.48
CA LEU A 188 9.45 -13.43 17.44
C LEU A 188 9.88 -14.79 18.01
N ALA A 189 10.50 -14.79 19.20
CA ALA A 189 10.97 -15.99 19.88
C ALA A 189 9.89 -16.70 20.73
N ILE A 190 9.22 -15.96 21.63
CA ILE A 190 8.24 -16.49 22.60
C ILE A 190 6.82 -16.45 22.04
N GLY A 191 6.58 -15.59 21.04
CA GLY A 191 5.31 -15.48 20.33
C GLY A 191 4.41 -14.35 20.80
N TYR A 192 3.51 -13.95 19.91
CA TYR A 192 2.68 -12.77 20.05
C TYR A 192 1.36 -13.04 20.78
N ARG A 193 1.13 -12.30 21.86
CA ARG A 193 -0.05 -12.44 22.74
C ARG A 193 -1.18 -11.46 22.44
N GLY A 194 -0.99 -10.54 21.49
CA GLY A 194 -1.97 -9.50 21.14
C GLY A 194 -2.96 -9.90 20.04
N GLU A 195 -3.66 -8.90 19.50
CA GLU A 195 -4.62 -9.09 18.41
C GLU A 195 -3.89 -9.41 17.09
N LYS A 196 -4.09 -10.63 16.58
CA LYS A 196 -3.41 -11.22 15.40
C LYS A 196 -3.38 -10.31 14.16
N GLY A 197 -4.32 -9.40 13.97
CA GLY A 197 -4.33 -8.45 12.85
C GLY A 197 -3.11 -7.51 12.82
N ASN A 198 -2.54 -7.17 13.97
CA ASN A 198 -1.37 -6.30 14.07
C ASN A 198 -0.04 -7.05 13.88
N LEU A 199 -0.04 -8.39 13.97
CA LEU A 199 1.19 -9.19 13.94
C LEU A 199 2.00 -9.05 12.63
N PRO A 200 1.41 -9.03 11.42
CA PRO A 200 2.15 -8.79 10.18
C PRO A 200 2.98 -7.51 10.24
N LEU A 201 2.35 -6.37 10.54
CA LEU A 201 3.02 -5.07 10.61
C LEU A 201 4.10 -5.02 11.71
N ILE A 202 3.83 -5.66 12.86
CA ILE A 202 4.82 -5.77 13.94
C ILE A 202 6.06 -6.55 13.45
N VAL A 203 5.88 -7.72 12.83
CA VAL A 203 7.01 -8.48 12.26
C VAL A 203 7.78 -7.64 11.23
N GLN A 204 7.07 -7.07 10.25
CA GLN A 204 7.70 -6.34 9.15
C GLN A 204 8.54 -5.16 9.66
N GLY A 205 8.03 -4.39 10.62
CA GLY A 205 8.74 -3.24 11.19
C GLY A 205 9.94 -3.60 12.07
N LEU A 206 9.91 -4.74 12.75
CA LEU A 206 11.06 -5.22 13.52
C LEU A 206 12.18 -5.74 12.60
N PHE A 207 11.83 -6.45 11.53
CA PHE A 207 12.80 -6.86 10.50
C PHE A 207 13.43 -5.64 9.79
N ALA A 208 12.67 -4.56 9.61
CA ALA A 208 13.17 -3.30 9.08
C ALA A 208 14.11 -2.55 10.05
N LEU A 209 13.81 -2.54 11.35
CA LEU A 209 14.72 -2.02 12.37
C LEU A 209 16.03 -2.82 12.44
N ASP A 210 15.95 -4.15 12.33
CA ASP A 210 17.14 -5.00 12.32
C ASP A 210 17.95 -4.90 11.02
N ASN A 211 17.37 -4.47 9.89
CA ASN A 211 18.15 -4.03 8.72
C ASN A 211 19.02 -2.80 9.07
N TYR A 212 18.42 -1.74 9.62
CA TYR A 212 19.14 -0.55 10.08
C TYR A 212 20.22 -0.87 11.14
N HIS A 213 19.98 -1.85 12.01
CA HIS A 213 20.98 -2.31 12.97
C HIS A 213 22.11 -3.14 12.34
N ILE A 214 21.90 -3.84 11.22
CA ILE A 214 22.95 -4.62 10.56
C ILE A 214 24.03 -3.73 9.93
N ASP A 215 23.66 -2.56 9.41
CA ASP A 215 24.60 -1.59 8.82
C ASP A 215 25.64 -1.07 9.84
N SER A 216 25.29 -1.12 11.14
CA SER A 216 26.16 -0.72 12.26
C SER A 216 26.66 -1.89 13.12
N THR A 217 25.97 -3.03 13.09
CA THR A 217 26.30 -4.26 13.85
C THR A 217 26.07 -5.53 13.00
N PRO A 218 26.95 -5.80 12.01
CA PRO A 218 26.78 -6.91 11.07
C PRO A 218 26.61 -8.28 11.74
N LEU A 219 25.99 -9.22 11.00
CA LEU A 219 25.80 -10.59 11.48
C LEU A 219 27.14 -11.32 11.65
N SER A 220 27.21 -12.12 12.71
CA SER A 220 28.41 -12.83 13.18
C SER A 220 28.11 -14.31 13.44
N GLU A 221 29.13 -15.10 13.70
CA GLU A 221 28.94 -16.52 14.08
C GLU A 221 28.26 -16.70 15.43
N LYS A 222 28.30 -15.68 16.30
CA LYS A 222 27.62 -15.68 17.61
C LYS A 222 26.11 -15.59 17.49
N ASP A 223 25.62 -15.15 16.33
CA ASP A 223 24.19 -15.05 16.03
C ASP A 223 23.56 -16.42 15.73
N ASN A 224 24.34 -17.51 15.60
CA ASN A 224 23.85 -18.90 15.56
C ASN A 224 23.26 -19.38 16.92
N CYS A 225 22.63 -18.51 17.70
CA CYS A 225 22.19 -18.82 19.06
C CYS A 225 20.88 -19.62 19.09
N ASP A 226 21.00 -20.92 19.40
CA ASP A 226 19.86 -21.84 19.63
C ASP A 226 18.98 -21.34 20.80
N PHE A 227 17.95 -20.56 20.49
CA PHE A 227 16.84 -20.32 21.42
C PHE A 227 15.96 -21.58 21.50
N PRO A 228 15.86 -22.25 22.65
CA PRO A 228 15.03 -23.44 22.78
C PRO A 228 13.55 -23.07 22.62
N CYS A 229 12.87 -23.77 21.71
CA CYS A 229 11.42 -23.66 21.58
C CYS A 229 10.73 -24.07 22.88
N THR A 230 9.83 -23.21 23.34
CA THR A 230 8.98 -23.26 24.54
C THR A 230 9.68 -23.20 25.92
N PRO A 231 9.11 -22.45 26.88
CA PRO A 231 9.30 -22.74 28.29
C PRO A 231 8.84 -24.18 28.58
N LYS A 232 9.54 -24.87 29.49
CA LYS A 232 9.01 -26.08 30.12
C LYS A 232 8.08 -25.66 31.25
N ASP A 233 6.78 -25.65 31.00
CA ASP A 233 5.79 -25.56 32.07
C ASP A 233 5.78 -26.89 32.86
N GLU A 234 6.70 -27.01 33.82
CA GLU A 234 6.65 -28.08 34.81
C GLU A 234 5.45 -27.86 35.75
N LYS A 235 4.58 -28.87 35.79
CA LYS A 235 3.48 -29.05 36.77
C LYS A 235 2.33 -28.05 36.64
N GLU A 236 1.27 -28.52 35.97
CA GLU A 236 0.01 -28.67 36.69
C GLU A 236 -0.58 -30.06 36.38
N ALA A 237 -1.38 -30.61 37.29
CA ALA A 237 -1.65 -32.06 37.33
C ALA A 237 -3.14 -32.41 37.30
N ALA A 238 -3.41 -33.61 36.78
CA ALA A 238 -4.62 -34.42 37.00
C ALA A 238 -6.00 -33.79 36.69
N ALA A 239 -6.51 -34.04 35.46
CA ALA A 239 -7.91 -34.39 35.23
C ALA A 239 -8.14 -34.99 33.82
N THR A 240 -7.82 -36.27 33.62
CA THR A 240 -8.44 -37.05 32.52
C THR A 240 -9.82 -37.55 32.96
N PRO A 241 -10.76 -37.61 32.01
CA PRO A 241 -11.55 -38.83 31.84
C PRO A 241 -11.14 -39.53 30.54
N GLU A 242 -10.89 -40.84 30.61
CA GLU A 242 -10.84 -41.68 29.40
C GLU A 242 -12.27 -41.85 28.82
N PRO A 243 -12.40 -42.33 27.57
CA PRO A 243 -12.45 -43.79 27.40
C PRO A 243 -11.73 -44.35 26.17
N ASN A 244 -11.08 -45.51 26.37
CA ASN A 244 -11.03 -46.69 25.49
C ASN A 244 -10.53 -46.55 24.03
N GLY A 245 -9.49 -47.32 23.63
CA GLY A 245 -9.12 -47.37 22.21
C GLY A 245 -7.94 -48.22 21.71
N SER A 246 -7.44 -49.22 22.46
CA SER A 246 -6.61 -50.36 21.96
C SER A 246 -5.48 -50.11 20.92
N GLY A 247 -4.21 -50.16 21.34
CA GLY A 247 -3.06 -50.21 20.43
C GLY A 247 -1.70 -50.39 21.13
N SER A 248 -1.22 -51.63 21.21
CA SER A 248 0.00 -52.04 21.95
C SER A 248 1.31 -51.81 21.15
N PRO A 249 2.53 -51.87 21.76
CA PRO A 249 3.54 -50.84 21.49
C PRO A 249 4.89 -51.26 20.84
N MET A 250 5.54 -50.27 20.21
CA MET A 250 6.99 -50.12 19.92
C MET A 250 7.69 -51.15 18.99
N PRO A 251 8.60 -50.70 18.10
CA PRO A 251 10.01 -50.49 18.50
C PRO A 251 10.75 -49.28 17.86
N LYS A 252 11.85 -48.87 18.51
CA LYS A 252 13.03 -48.20 17.92
C LYS A 252 14.16 -49.25 17.81
N PRO A 253 15.36 -49.01 17.23
CA PRO A 253 15.86 -47.93 16.35
C PRO A 253 16.56 -48.48 15.06
N ARG A 254 17.20 -47.61 14.24
CA ARG A 254 18.64 -47.68 13.84
C ARG A 254 19.03 -46.61 12.80
N CYS A 255 20.34 -46.44 12.58
CA CYS A 255 20.95 -45.59 11.56
C CYS A 255 22.04 -46.39 10.80
N VAL A 256 22.36 -45.98 9.56
CA VAL A 256 23.48 -46.43 8.68
C VAL A 256 23.50 -47.94 8.32
N PRO A 257 24.17 -48.39 7.22
CA PRO A 257 25.30 -47.78 6.48
C PRO A 257 25.07 -47.51 4.98
N LYS A 258 26.14 -47.00 4.33
CA LYS A 258 26.34 -46.94 2.87
C LYS A 258 26.50 -48.35 2.27
N ASP A 259 26.35 -48.42 0.94
CA ASP A 259 27.03 -49.33 -0.02
C ASP A 259 26.06 -50.00 -1.03
N LEU A 260 25.85 -49.38 -2.20
CA LEU A 260 25.90 -50.05 -3.51
C LEU A 260 25.92 -49.05 -4.68
N TYR A 261 26.67 -49.38 -5.74
CA TYR A 261 26.83 -48.57 -6.96
C TYR A 261 26.19 -49.26 -8.19
N LEU A 262 25.94 -48.46 -9.24
CA LEU A 262 25.50 -48.86 -10.61
C LEU A 262 24.01 -49.34 -10.70
N GLN A 263 23.27 -49.18 -11.81
CA GLN A 263 23.65 -48.94 -13.22
C GLN A 263 22.76 -47.87 -13.92
N THR A 264 23.28 -47.33 -15.04
CA THR A 264 22.59 -46.57 -16.11
C THR A 264 22.93 -47.22 -17.47
N PRO A 265 22.43 -46.80 -18.67
CA PRO A 265 21.45 -45.76 -19.04
C PRO A 265 20.20 -46.43 -19.71
N GLU A 266 19.35 -45.92 -20.61
CA GLU A 266 19.15 -44.69 -21.42
C GLU A 266 17.64 -44.26 -21.33
N THR A 267 16.96 -43.42 -22.15
CA THR A 267 17.17 -42.67 -23.43
C THR A 267 16.37 -41.35 -23.40
N PRO A 268 16.67 -40.34 -24.25
CA PRO A 268 15.93 -39.07 -24.29
C PRO A 268 14.78 -39.05 -25.31
N MET A 269 13.61 -38.48 -24.96
CA MET A 269 12.61 -38.12 -25.99
C MET A 269 11.75 -36.87 -25.70
N LYS A 270 12.03 -35.83 -26.51
CA LYS A 270 11.14 -34.80 -27.09
C LYS A 270 10.11 -34.06 -26.21
N ILE A 271 10.32 -32.74 -26.13
CA ILE A 271 9.34 -31.71 -25.75
C ILE A 271 8.43 -31.39 -26.96
N PRO A 272 7.10 -31.31 -26.80
CA PRO A 272 6.21 -30.56 -27.69
C PRO A 272 6.01 -29.12 -27.17
N SER A 273 6.12 -28.13 -28.07
CA SER A 273 5.83 -26.71 -27.78
C SER A 273 4.40 -26.34 -28.29
N PRO A 274 3.87 -25.10 -28.16
CA PRO A 274 2.61 -24.91 -27.44
C PRO A 274 1.49 -24.30 -28.33
N LEU A 275 0.61 -23.46 -27.75
CA LEU A 275 -0.44 -22.64 -28.36
C LEU A 275 -1.85 -23.25 -28.51
N ALA A 276 -2.59 -23.27 -27.39
CA ALA A 276 -4.02 -22.91 -27.33
C ALA A 276 -4.49 -22.81 -25.86
N GLY A 277 -4.83 -21.61 -25.35
CA GLY A 277 -5.51 -21.47 -24.05
C GLY A 277 -5.15 -20.29 -23.13
N TYR A 278 -4.12 -19.49 -23.44
CA TYR A 278 -3.57 -18.49 -22.49
C TYR A 278 -4.14 -17.06 -22.58
N GLU A 279 -5.33 -16.85 -23.18
CA GLU A 279 -5.92 -15.49 -23.32
C GLU A 279 -6.88 -15.06 -22.19
N LYS A 280 -7.15 -15.92 -21.21
CA LYS A 280 -8.17 -15.67 -20.16
C LYS A 280 -7.69 -15.57 -18.72
N ILE A 281 -6.38 -15.66 -18.45
CA ILE A 281 -5.84 -15.70 -17.08
C ILE A 281 -5.21 -14.36 -16.66
N ASP A 282 -4.44 -13.71 -17.55
CA ASP A 282 -3.62 -12.54 -17.16
C ASP A 282 -4.42 -11.33 -16.66
N LYS A 283 -5.58 -11.04 -17.29
CA LYS A 283 -6.43 -9.89 -16.92
C LYS A 283 -7.07 -10.01 -15.52
N ILE A 284 -7.05 -11.20 -14.90
CA ILE A 284 -7.53 -11.42 -13.53
C ILE A 284 -6.37 -11.47 -12.53
N LEU A 285 -5.21 -12.00 -12.94
CA LEU A 285 -4.06 -12.13 -12.05
C LEU A 285 -3.35 -10.77 -11.83
N VAL A 286 -3.06 -10.03 -12.91
CA VAL A 286 -2.45 -8.69 -12.84
C VAL A 286 -3.28 -7.75 -11.95
N LYS A 287 -4.60 -7.71 -12.18
CA LYS A 287 -5.55 -6.89 -11.41
C LYS A 287 -5.69 -7.31 -9.94
N ARG A 288 -5.24 -8.51 -9.55
CA ARG A 288 -5.19 -8.96 -8.14
C ARG A 288 -3.85 -8.69 -7.48
N THR A 289 -2.74 -8.90 -8.18
CA THR A 289 -1.40 -8.67 -7.61
C THR A 289 -1.12 -7.19 -7.40
N GLN A 290 -1.50 -6.32 -8.35
CA GLN A 290 -1.41 -4.87 -8.18
C GLN A 290 -2.29 -4.39 -7.01
N ASN A 291 -3.57 -4.80 -6.96
CA ASN A 291 -4.45 -4.48 -5.83
C ASN A 291 -3.92 -4.98 -4.47
N ALA A 292 -3.14 -6.07 -4.43
CA ALA A 292 -2.54 -6.56 -3.19
C ALA A 292 -1.37 -5.68 -2.70
N ILE A 293 -0.57 -5.10 -3.61
CA ILE A 293 0.53 -4.20 -3.27
C ILE A 293 -0.02 -2.84 -2.79
N TYR A 294 -1.03 -2.30 -3.47
CA TYR A 294 -1.59 -0.99 -3.15
C TYR A 294 -2.40 -0.93 -1.83
N ASN A 295 -2.98 -2.04 -1.37
CA ASN A 295 -3.88 -2.04 -0.20
C ASN A 295 -3.19 -1.96 1.19
N ILE A 296 -1.85 -1.96 1.25
CA ILE A 296 -1.12 -2.19 2.51
C ILE A 296 -0.84 -0.90 3.32
N GLU A 297 -0.57 0.24 2.66
CA GLU A 297 -0.06 1.44 3.35
C GLU A 297 -1.16 2.40 3.89
N THR A 298 -2.42 2.27 3.47
CA THR A 298 -3.35 3.41 3.47
C THR A 298 -4.64 3.27 4.27
N LYS A 299 -5.11 2.04 4.50
CA LYS A 299 -6.38 1.71 5.21
C LYS A 299 -6.50 2.20 6.67
N MET A 300 -5.51 2.96 7.17
CA MET A 300 -5.35 3.31 8.59
C MET A 300 -5.13 4.81 8.89
N SER A 301 -5.21 5.72 7.90
CA SER A 301 -4.96 7.16 8.13
C SER A 301 -5.88 8.16 7.41
N ILE A 302 -6.50 7.76 6.29
CA ILE A 302 -7.57 8.50 5.59
C ILE A 302 -8.65 7.48 5.27
N LEU A 303 -9.93 7.84 5.45
CA LEU A 303 -11.04 6.97 5.06
C LEU A 303 -11.46 7.27 3.63
N GLY A 304 -11.66 6.19 2.88
CA GLY A 304 -12.44 6.22 1.66
C GLY A 304 -13.94 6.34 1.92
N LEU A 305 -14.66 6.77 0.89
CA LEU A 305 -16.11 6.87 0.85
C LEU A 305 -16.67 5.68 0.04
N HIS A 306 -17.81 5.13 0.42
CA HIS A 306 -18.42 4.04 -0.33
C HIS A 306 -18.86 4.54 -1.72
N ASN A 307 -18.63 3.75 -2.77
CA ASN A 307 -19.20 4.07 -4.08
C ASN A 307 -20.61 3.47 -4.17
N GLU A 308 -21.62 4.34 -4.15
CA GLU A 308 -23.04 3.99 -4.27
C GLU A 308 -23.45 3.67 -5.73
N GLY A 309 -22.50 3.32 -6.61
CA GLY A 309 -22.70 2.90 -8.00
C GLY A 309 -21.82 3.65 -8.99
N ALA A 310 -22.17 4.91 -9.29
CA ALA A 310 -21.46 5.79 -10.22
C ALA A 310 -21.03 7.12 -9.55
N THR A 311 -20.81 7.08 -8.24
CA THR A 311 -20.77 8.26 -7.34
C THR A 311 -19.37 8.79 -7.04
N CYS A 312 -18.35 8.29 -7.74
CA CYS A 312 -16.96 8.72 -7.59
C CYS A 312 -16.74 10.23 -7.82
N HIS A 313 -17.57 10.86 -8.65
CA HIS A 313 -17.62 12.32 -8.82
C HIS A 313 -17.95 13.03 -7.49
N VAL A 314 -18.98 12.58 -6.76
CA VAL A 314 -19.32 13.08 -5.42
C VAL A 314 -18.18 12.78 -4.45
N ASN A 315 -17.69 11.54 -4.43
CA ASN A 315 -16.68 11.11 -3.46
C ASN A 315 -15.37 11.93 -3.58
N ALA A 316 -14.88 12.16 -4.81
CA ALA A 316 -13.69 12.96 -5.06
C ALA A 316 -13.88 14.43 -4.62
N VAL A 317 -15.01 15.05 -4.97
CA VAL A 317 -15.34 16.43 -4.57
C VAL A 317 -15.45 16.54 -3.05
N LEU A 318 -16.19 15.64 -2.39
CA LEU A 318 -16.36 15.64 -0.94
C LEU A 318 -15.03 15.51 -0.18
N GLN A 319 -14.12 14.68 -0.68
CA GLN A 319 -12.80 14.48 -0.09
C GLN A 319 -11.89 15.71 -0.30
N VAL A 320 -11.94 16.39 -1.45
CA VAL A 320 -11.21 17.66 -1.66
C VAL A 320 -11.75 18.74 -0.71
N LEU A 321 -13.06 18.93 -0.67
CA LEU A 321 -13.74 19.89 0.21
C LEU A 321 -13.45 19.61 1.70
N PHE A 322 -13.34 18.34 2.11
CA PHE A 322 -12.98 17.97 3.48
C PHE A 322 -11.59 18.52 3.89
N TYR A 323 -10.65 18.67 2.96
CA TYR A 323 -9.33 19.25 3.27
C TYR A 323 -9.30 20.78 3.21
N VAL A 324 -10.32 21.43 2.63
CA VAL A 324 -10.53 22.88 2.74
C VAL A 324 -10.92 23.23 4.17
N ASN A 325 -9.94 23.69 4.96
CA ASN A 325 -10.06 23.83 6.41
C ASN A 325 -10.98 24.98 6.89
N THR A 326 -11.40 25.90 6.02
CA THR A 326 -12.49 26.86 6.30
C THR A 326 -13.82 26.13 6.14
N PHE A 327 -14.21 25.81 4.90
CA PHE A 327 -15.41 25.07 4.53
C PHE A 327 -15.75 23.90 5.48
N ARG A 328 -14.77 23.02 5.80
CA ARG A 328 -15.01 21.92 6.75
C ARG A 328 -15.41 22.40 8.16
N LYS A 329 -14.82 23.48 8.70
CA LYS A 329 -15.25 24.04 9.99
C LYS A 329 -16.68 24.56 9.91
N ASP A 330 -16.94 25.38 8.88
CA ASP A 330 -18.17 26.14 8.74
C ASP A 330 -19.37 25.19 8.59
N VAL A 331 -19.18 24.10 7.84
CA VAL A 331 -20.12 22.95 7.75
C VAL A 331 -20.27 22.21 9.08
N MET A 332 -19.17 21.92 9.79
CA MET A 332 -19.21 21.15 11.06
C MET A 332 -19.95 21.87 12.20
N GLU A 333 -20.20 23.18 12.10
CA GLU A 333 -21.06 23.89 13.06
C GLU A 333 -22.53 23.39 13.01
N HIS A 334 -22.97 22.84 11.87
CA HIS A 334 -24.34 22.35 11.65
C HIS A 334 -24.55 20.88 12.06
N LEU A 335 -23.53 20.22 12.63
CA LEU A 335 -23.65 18.83 13.11
C LEU A 335 -24.74 18.67 14.20
N GLY A 336 -25.04 19.76 14.92
CA GLY A 336 -26.07 19.80 15.97
C GLY A 336 -27.48 20.17 15.50
N ASP A 337 -27.68 20.47 14.21
CA ASP A 337 -28.95 21.00 13.69
C ASP A 337 -30.09 19.97 13.82
N VAL A 338 -31.32 20.44 13.98
CA VAL A 338 -32.49 19.56 14.16
C VAL A 338 -32.95 18.98 12.81
N GLU A 339 -33.13 19.85 11.81
CA GLU A 339 -33.59 19.49 10.47
C GLU A 339 -32.53 18.72 9.67
N TYR A 340 -32.95 17.82 8.76
CA TYR A 340 -32.03 16.99 7.98
C TYR A 340 -31.72 17.61 6.61
N THR A 341 -30.84 18.62 6.63
CA THR A 341 -30.43 19.42 5.48
C THR A 341 -29.18 18.87 4.77
N PRO A 342 -28.88 19.31 3.52
CA PRO A 342 -27.61 19.02 2.86
C PRO A 342 -26.37 19.34 3.71
N VAL A 343 -26.32 20.52 4.37
CA VAL A 343 -25.19 20.89 5.24
C VAL A 343 -25.05 19.94 6.43
N LYS A 344 -26.15 19.51 7.08
CA LYS A 344 -26.09 18.57 8.20
C LYS A 344 -25.66 17.18 7.74
N ALA A 345 -26.21 16.67 6.64
CA ALA A 345 -25.83 15.38 6.08
C ALA A 345 -24.33 15.35 5.69
N LEU A 346 -23.79 16.48 5.22
CA LEU A 346 -22.35 16.65 4.99
C LEU A 346 -21.55 16.73 6.30
N ALA A 347 -22.03 17.44 7.31
CA ALA A 347 -21.41 17.49 8.64
C ALA A 347 -21.32 16.10 9.29
N GLU A 348 -22.34 15.26 9.14
CA GLU A 348 -22.35 13.87 9.60
C GLU A 348 -21.30 13.00 8.87
N ILE A 349 -21.06 13.22 7.57
CA ILE A 349 -19.97 12.56 6.82
C ILE A 349 -18.60 13.07 7.32
N TYR A 350 -18.46 14.38 7.52
CA TYR A 350 -17.20 15.00 7.95
C TYR A 350 -16.84 14.64 9.39
N ASP A 351 -17.82 14.48 10.28
CA ASP A 351 -17.62 13.93 11.63
C ASP A 351 -17.08 12.49 11.57
N GLN A 352 -17.66 11.64 10.73
CA GLN A 352 -17.15 10.28 10.51
C GLN A 352 -15.73 10.28 9.93
N MET A 353 -15.41 11.15 8.97
CA MET A 353 -14.05 11.34 8.43
C MET A 353 -13.05 11.91 9.46
N LEU A 354 -13.53 12.51 10.55
CA LEU A 354 -12.71 12.94 11.70
C LEU A 354 -12.54 11.82 12.73
N HIS A 355 -13.62 11.14 13.11
CA HIS A 355 -13.66 10.18 14.22
C HIS A 355 -13.27 8.74 13.84
N TYR A 356 -13.48 8.28 12.60
CA TYR A 356 -13.28 6.88 12.22
C TYR A 356 -11.92 6.57 11.58
N ARG A 357 -11.00 7.54 11.53
CA ARG A 357 -9.64 7.53 10.94
C ARG A 357 -8.73 6.31 11.17
N HIS A 358 -9.11 5.38 12.04
CA HIS A 358 -8.35 4.17 12.41
C HIS A 358 -9.22 2.90 12.48
N LYS A 359 -10.34 2.85 11.75
CA LYS A 359 -11.27 1.70 11.72
C LYS A 359 -11.49 1.23 10.27
N GLU A 360 -11.74 -0.07 10.08
CA GLU A 360 -12.12 -0.64 8.77
C GLU A 360 -13.61 -0.38 8.42
N TYR A 361 -14.02 0.89 8.33
CA TYR A 361 -15.33 1.28 7.80
C TYR A 361 -15.16 2.19 6.59
N THR A 362 -15.95 1.95 5.56
CA THR A 362 -16.21 2.92 4.48
C THR A 362 -17.40 3.79 4.89
N ILE A 363 -17.38 5.07 4.53
CA ILE A 363 -18.47 5.99 4.87
C ILE A 363 -19.44 6.04 3.70
N SER A 364 -20.68 5.60 3.93
CA SER A 364 -21.76 5.74 2.93
C SER A 364 -22.13 7.21 2.77
N CYS A 365 -22.23 7.65 1.52
CA CYS A 365 -22.69 9.00 1.18
C CYS A 365 -24.16 9.02 0.72
N SER A 366 -24.84 7.87 0.70
CA SER A 366 -26.21 7.68 0.17
C SER A 366 -27.22 8.70 0.71
N GLN A 367 -27.17 9.02 2.01
CA GLN A 367 -28.07 10.00 2.65
C GLN A 367 -27.83 11.42 2.11
N PHE A 368 -26.57 11.87 2.05
CA PHE A 368 -26.21 13.17 1.49
C PHE A 368 -26.53 13.27 0.00
N ILE A 369 -26.19 12.26 -0.80
CA ILE A 369 -26.51 12.22 -2.25
C ILE A 369 -28.03 12.28 -2.47
N THR A 370 -28.82 11.67 -1.59
CA THR A 370 -30.29 11.79 -1.61
C THR A 370 -30.77 13.24 -1.37
N THR A 371 -30.03 14.07 -0.61
CA THR A 371 -30.36 15.50 -0.44
C THR A 371 -30.04 16.35 -1.68
N LEU A 372 -28.98 16.02 -2.44
CA LEU A 372 -28.64 16.70 -3.71
C LEU A 372 -29.59 16.32 -4.86
N GLY A 373 -30.14 15.11 -4.81
CA GLY A 373 -31.11 14.58 -5.77
C GLY A 373 -30.63 13.30 -6.47
N LYS A 374 -31.60 12.47 -6.90
CA LYS A 374 -31.35 11.10 -7.39
C LYS A 374 -30.44 11.02 -8.62
N GLN A 375 -30.30 12.10 -9.38
CA GLN A 375 -29.39 12.20 -10.53
C GLN A 375 -27.91 12.06 -10.14
N TYR A 376 -27.52 12.38 -8.90
CA TYR A 376 -26.14 12.24 -8.41
C TYR A 376 -25.77 10.80 -7.98
N PHE A 377 -26.70 9.84 -8.10
CA PHE A 377 -26.35 8.40 -8.13
C PHE A 377 -25.89 7.93 -9.51
N GLN A 378 -26.05 8.77 -10.55
CA GLN A 378 -25.54 8.55 -11.91
C GLN A 378 -24.32 9.45 -12.14
N GLN A 379 -23.47 9.07 -13.09
CA GLN A 379 -22.26 9.83 -13.41
C GLN A 379 -22.58 11.28 -13.85
N GLN A 380 -22.02 12.24 -13.12
CA GLN A 380 -21.99 13.67 -13.47
C GLN A 380 -20.54 14.14 -13.66
N ASP A 381 -20.34 15.38 -14.13
CA ASP A 381 -19.03 16.02 -14.09
C ASP A 381 -18.63 16.41 -12.66
N ALA A 382 -17.33 16.38 -12.36
CA ALA A 382 -16.80 16.78 -11.05
C ALA A 382 -16.99 18.27 -10.75
N ASP A 383 -17.05 19.15 -11.75
CA ASP A 383 -17.25 20.58 -11.56
C ASP A 383 -18.72 20.93 -11.28
N ASP A 384 -19.65 20.44 -12.10
CA ASP A 384 -21.10 20.55 -11.86
C ASP A 384 -21.49 20.06 -10.45
N THR A 385 -20.82 18.99 -10.01
CA THR A 385 -20.98 18.39 -8.69
C THR A 385 -20.45 19.30 -7.59
N PHE A 386 -19.27 19.89 -7.77
CA PHE A 386 -18.71 20.88 -6.84
C PHE A 386 -19.60 22.12 -6.73
N GLN A 387 -20.04 22.70 -7.87
CA GLN A 387 -20.94 23.85 -7.88
C GLN A 387 -22.26 23.54 -7.16
N LYS A 388 -22.88 22.38 -7.42
CA LYS A 388 -24.11 21.96 -6.74
C LYS A 388 -23.92 21.76 -5.23
N ILE A 389 -22.83 21.12 -4.82
CA ILE A 389 -22.54 20.89 -3.40
C ILE A 389 -22.29 22.20 -2.67
N VAL A 390 -21.51 23.11 -3.24
CA VAL A 390 -21.28 24.44 -2.64
C VAL A 390 -22.59 25.23 -2.55
N HIS A 391 -23.40 25.24 -3.61
CA HIS A 391 -24.72 25.90 -3.62
C HIS A 391 -25.62 25.39 -2.49
N ASP A 392 -25.97 24.10 -2.50
CA ASP A 392 -26.98 23.53 -1.59
C ASP A 392 -26.54 23.54 -0.13
N VAL A 393 -25.25 23.37 0.13
CA VAL A 393 -24.68 23.48 1.49
C VAL A 393 -24.70 24.92 1.98
N THR A 394 -24.42 25.90 1.12
CA THR A 394 -24.46 27.34 1.48
C THR A 394 -25.89 27.81 1.74
N GLU A 395 -26.82 27.44 0.85
CA GLU A 395 -28.25 27.75 0.97
C GLU A 395 -28.83 27.12 2.25
N SER A 396 -28.62 25.82 2.46
CA SER A 396 -29.18 25.11 3.62
C SER A 396 -28.49 25.39 4.96
N ALA A 397 -27.27 25.95 4.94
CA ALA A 397 -26.63 26.53 6.14
C ALA A 397 -27.15 27.94 6.47
N ASN A 398 -27.77 28.63 5.51
CA ASN A 398 -28.06 30.07 5.55
C ASN A 398 -26.80 30.90 5.90
N LYS A 399 -25.64 30.51 5.36
CA LYS A 399 -24.32 31.13 5.61
C LYS A 399 -23.57 31.35 4.29
N PRO A 400 -23.60 32.57 3.71
CA PRO A 400 -22.95 32.86 2.43
C PRO A 400 -21.43 32.63 2.47
N ASP A 401 -20.79 32.80 3.63
CA ASP A 401 -19.34 32.64 3.86
C ASP A 401 -18.78 31.28 3.40
N ILE A 402 -19.62 30.23 3.39
CA ILE A 402 -19.28 28.89 2.88
C ILE A 402 -18.93 28.94 1.39
N ALA A 403 -19.74 29.64 0.59
CA ALA A 403 -19.50 29.87 -0.83
C ALA A 403 -18.37 30.88 -1.08
N VAL A 404 -18.29 31.94 -0.27
CA VAL A 404 -17.23 32.98 -0.34
C VAL A 404 -15.82 32.36 -0.24
N THR A 405 -15.64 31.20 0.39
CA THR A 405 -14.35 30.48 0.38
C THR A 405 -13.78 30.23 -1.03
N PHE A 406 -14.65 30.03 -2.03
CA PHE A 406 -14.31 29.66 -3.42
C PHE A 406 -14.64 30.73 -4.46
N GLN A 407 -15.27 31.84 -4.08
CA GLN A 407 -15.76 32.82 -5.04
C GLN A 407 -14.62 33.51 -5.81
N TYR A 408 -14.92 33.89 -7.05
CA TYR A 408 -14.22 34.94 -7.77
C TYR A 408 -15.23 35.89 -8.43
N GLN A 409 -14.77 37.11 -8.70
CA GLN A 409 -15.55 38.18 -9.31
C GLN A 409 -14.87 38.68 -10.59
N THR A 410 -15.68 38.94 -11.60
CA THR A 410 -15.34 39.54 -12.91
C THR A 410 -15.45 41.08 -12.84
N GLU A 411 -15.47 41.78 -13.97
CA GLU A 411 -15.84 43.21 -14.02
C GLU A 411 -17.36 43.46 -13.92
N THR A 412 -18.19 42.42 -14.02
CA THR A 412 -19.65 42.46 -13.84
C THR A 412 -20.01 42.17 -12.36
N PRO A 413 -20.29 43.18 -11.51
CA PRO A 413 -20.27 42.99 -10.05
C PRO A 413 -21.41 42.11 -9.49
N ASP A 414 -22.47 41.91 -10.26
CA ASP A 414 -23.67 41.18 -9.85
C ASP A 414 -23.55 39.65 -10.06
N GLU A 415 -22.49 39.17 -10.74
CA GLU A 415 -22.25 37.74 -10.97
C GLU A 415 -21.05 37.25 -10.15
N SER A 416 -21.22 36.14 -9.43
CA SER A 416 -20.18 35.52 -8.60
C SER A 416 -20.10 34.03 -8.90
N PHE A 417 -18.90 33.56 -9.22
CA PHE A 417 -18.63 32.22 -9.74
C PHE A 417 -17.76 31.41 -8.78
N TYR A 418 -17.86 30.08 -8.82
CA TYR A 418 -17.10 29.17 -7.92
C TYR A 418 -15.94 28.43 -8.60
N SER A 419 -15.98 28.29 -9.93
CA SER A 419 -15.01 27.51 -10.71
C SER A 419 -14.65 28.19 -12.03
N VAL A 420 -13.39 28.03 -12.44
CA VAL A 420 -12.81 28.64 -13.65
C VAL A 420 -12.52 27.54 -14.69
N SER A 421 -13.28 27.51 -15.79
CA SER A 421 -13.13 26.52 -16.88
C SER A 421 -12.09 26.92 -17.93
N LEU A 422 -10.86 26.43 -17.77
CA LEU A 422 -9.76 26.63 -18.74
C LEU A 422 -9.80 25.58 -19.85
N HIS A 423 -10.10 26.04 -21.06
CA HIS A 423 -10.03 25.24 -22.28
C HIS A 423 -8.59 25.13 -22.77
N ILE A 424 -8.07 23.92 -22.97
CA ILE A 424 -6.74 23.71 -23.55
C ILE A 424 -6.80 23.95 -25.08
N PRO A 425 -6.09 24.94 -25.65
CA PRO A 425 -5.96 25.06 -27.10
C PRO A 425 -4.93 24.05 -27.61
N LEU A 426 -5.11 23.54 -28.83
CA LEU A 426 -4.06 22.81 -29.55
C LEU A 426 -2.82 23.71 -29.69
N GLY A 427 -1.79 23.45 -28.89
CA GLY A 427 -0.62 24.34 -28.75
C GLY A 427 -0.07 24.49 -27.32
N ALA A 428 -0.71 23.88 -26.32
CA ALA A 428 -0.26 23.80 -24.92
C ALA A 428 -0.22 25.15 -24.15
N ALA A 429 -1.39 25.60 -23.70
CA ALA A 429 -1.52 26.61 -22.65
C ALA A 429 -1.47 25.94 -21.25
N GLY A 430 -0.48 26.31 -20.43
CA GLY A 430 -0.47 25.99 -19.00
C GLY A 430 -1.42 26.88 -18.19
N ILE A 431 -1.56 26.62 -16.89
CA ILE A 431 -2.45 27.42 -16.02
C ILE A 431 -2.13 28.93 -16.08
N ASP A 432 -0.85 29.30 -16.07
CA ASP A 432 -0.41 30.69 -16.19
C ASP A 432 -0.98 31.39 -17.43
N GLN A 433 -1.08 30.68 -18.56
CA GLN A 433 -1.59 31.23 -19.81
C GLN A 433 -3.12 31.30 -19.79
N GLY A 434 -3.81 30.25 -19.34
CA GLY A 434 -5.28 30.26 -19.26
C GLY A 434 -5.81 31.32 -18.29
N ILE A 435 -5.23 31.43 -17.09
CA ILE A 435 -5.58 32.50 -16.14
C ILE A 435 -5.20 33.87 -16.72
N LYS A 436 -4.04 34.01 -17.38
CA LYS A 436 -3.68 35.29 -18.03
C LYS A 436 -4.68 35.68 -19.12
N GLN A 437 -5.17 34.74 -19.93
CA GLN A 437 -6.20 35.00 -20.95
C GLN A 437 -7.49 35.51 -20.30
N MET A 438 -7.98 34.86 -19.25
CA MET A 438 -9.16 35.34 -18.50
C MET A 438 -8.93 36.67 -17.73
N CYS A 439 -7.69 37.08 -17.52
CA CYS A 439 -7.36 38.41 -17.02
C CYS A 439 -7.18 39.46 -18.14
N THR A 440 -7.10 39.08 -19.42
CA THR A 440 -6.95 40.01 -20.57
C THR A 440 -8.17 40.09 -21.49
N ASP A 441 -9.00 39.06 -21.51
CA ASP A 441 -10.23 39.00 -22.30
C ASP A 441 -11.40 39.65 -21.51
N ASP A 442 -12.52 39.98 -22.17
CA ASP A 442 -13.65 40.81 -21.68
C ASP A 442 -14.34 40.35 -20.35
N SER A 443 -13.86 39.28 -19.73
CA SER A 443 -14.37 38.74 -18.45
C SER A 443 -13.51 39.12 -17.22
N HIS A 444 -12.32 39.72 -17.41
CA HIS A 444 -11.44 40.33 -16.41
C HIS A 444 -11.67 39.89 -14.94
N ILE A 445 -11.01 38.80 -14.51
CA ILE A 445 -11.05 38.37 -13.09
C ILE A 445 -10.39 39.43 -12.19
N ASN A 446 -11.20 40.11 -11.38
CA ASN A 446 -10.79 41.20 -10.49
C ASN A 446 -10.32 40.74 -9.11
N GLU A 447 -11.10 39.85 -8.50
CA GLU A 447 -10.82 39.26 -7.19
C GLU A 447 -11.07 37.75 -7.23
N ILE A 448 -10.21 37.01 -6.52
CA ILE A 448 -10.37 35.60 -6.18
C ILE A 448 -10.29 35.52 -4.66
N SER A 449 -11.15 34.74 -4.02
CA SER A 449 -11.18 34.56 -2.56
C SER A 449 -10.12 33.56 -2.07
N THR A 450 -10.42 32.66 -1.13
CA THR A 450 -9.37 31.87 -0.45
C THR A 450 -8.83 30.73 -1.30
N PHE A 451 -9.68 30.09 -2.10
CA PHE A 451 -9.32 29.02 -3.02
C PHE A 451 -9.78 29.34 -4.44
N LEU A 452 -8.95 28.99 -5.42
CA LEU A 452 -9.33 28.96 -6.83
C LEU A 452 -9.57 27.50 -7.22
N TRP A 453 -10.77 27.21 -7.71
CA TRP A 453 -11.09 25.92 -8.33
C TRP A 453 -10.97 26.08 -9.85
N VAL A 454 -10.03 25.36 -10.47
CA VAL A 454 -9.79 25.41 -11.92
C VAL A 454 -10.28 24.13 -12.56
N ASP A 455 -11.31 24.21 -13.39
CA ASP A 455 -11.76 23.16 -14.28
C ASP A 455 -10.90 23.12 -15.55
N VAL A 456 -10.48 21.92 -15.96
CA VAL A 456 -9.58 21.68 -17.09
C VAL A 456 -10.39 21.06 -18.22
N GLN A 457 -10.82 21.90 -19.14
CA GLN A 457 -11.62 21.48 -20.29
C GLN A 457 -10.71 20.89 -21.39
N ARG A 458 -10.92 19.60 -21.63
CA ARG A 458 -10.28 18.79 -22.68
C ARG A 458 -11.35 18.15 -23.56
N ASN A 459 -10.97 17.62 -24.72
CA ASN A 459 -11.85 16.69 -25.42
C ASN A 459 -11.83 15.30 -24.73
N TRP A 460 -12.55 15.17 -23.61
CA TRP A 460 -12.65 13.94 -22.83
C TRP A 460 -13.26 12.75 -23.59
N SER A 461 -13.80 12.97 -24.79
CA SER A 461 -14.26 11.91 -25.70
C SER A 461 -13.16 11.37 -26.65
N ASP A 462 -12.04 12.08 -26.80
CA ASP A 462 -10.93 11.64 -27.66
C ASP A 462 -10.13 10.53 -26.97
N PRO A 463 -9.94 9.35 -27.61
CA PRO A 463 -9.05 8.31 -27.05
C PRO A 463 -7.60 8.79 -26.85
N ASN A 464 -7.17 9.87 -27.52
CA ASN A 464 -5.83 10.44 -27.47
C ASN A 464 -5.67 11.58 -26.45
N VAL A 465 -6.71 11.94 -25.68
CA VAL A 465 -6.73 13.07 -24.70
C VAL A 465 -5.61 13.02 -23.64
N PHE A 466 -4.94 11.88 -23.50
CA PHE A 466 -3.76 11.73 -22.64
C PHE A 466 -2.46 12.30 -23.23
N PHE A 467 -2.41 12.58 -24.54
CA PHE A 467 -1.31 13.32 -25.16
C PHE A 467 -1.44 14.84 -24.96
N ASP A 468 -2.66 15.35 -24.73
CA ASP A 468 -2.87 16.76 -24.41
C ASP A 468 -2.15 17.12 -23.10
N LYS A 469 -1.26 18.11 -23.14
CA LYS A 469 -0.52 18.58 -21.96
C LYS A 469 -1.14 19.86 -21.41
N PHE A 470 -1.68 19.78 -20.20
CA PHE A 470 -1.99 20.94 -19.36
C PHE A 470 -0.89 21.15 -18.34
N GLU A 471 -0.11 22.23 -18.42
CA GLU A 471 0.95 22.47 -17.44
C GLU A 471 0.39 22.97 -16.09
N ILE A 472 0.34 22.03 -15.14
CA ILE A 472 0.02 22.25 -13.73
C ILE A 472 1.29 22.67 -12.99
N LYS A 473 1.32 23.88 -12.43
CA LYS A 473 2.44 24.36 -11.60
C LYS A 473 2.16 24.13 -10.11
N LYS A 474 3.19 23.80 -9.32
CA LYS A 474 3.07 23.69 -7.86
C LYS A 474 2.72 25.04 -7.21
N ASN A 475 3.37 26.09 -7.70
CA ASN A 475 3.13 27.48 -7.34
C ASN A 475 3.02 28.26 -8.66
N TYR A 476 2.03 29.14 -8.79
CA TYR A 476 2.06 30.20 -9.82
C TYR A 476 1.81 31.56 -9.17
N LYS A 477 2.24 32.63 -9.83
CA LYS A 477 2.18 34.00 -9.31
C LYS A 477 1.33 34.86 -10.23
N ALA A 478 0.32 35.51 -9.66
CA ALA A 478 -0.62 36.37 -10.39
C ALA A 478 -0.70 37.75 -9.74
N GLN A 479 -1.04 38.76 -10.54
CA GLN A 479 -1.39 40.09 -10.07
C GLN A 479 -2.91 40.21 -10.12
N LEU A 480 -3.52 40.61 -9.02
CA LEU A 480 -4.94 40.96 -8.92
C LEU A 480 -5.08 42.46 -8.61
N SER A 481 -6.32 42.95 -8.62
CA SER A 481 -6.66 44.33 -8.24
C SER A 481 -6.10 44.74 -6.87
N ASP A 482 -6.15 43.83 -5.89
CA ASP A 482 -5.80 44.08 -4.48
C ASP A 482 -4.33 43.73 -4.10
N GLY A 483 -3.53 43.30 -5.08
CA GLY A 483 -2.09 43.05 -4.91
C GLY A 483 -1.57 41.81 -5.64
N THR A 484 -0.31 41.47 -5.38
CA THR A 484 0.33 40.28 -5.95
C THR A 484 0.09 39.06 -5.05
N TYR A 485 -0.21 37.91 -5.68
CA TYR A 485 -0.55 36.67 -5.01
C TYR A 485 0.22 35.48 -5.56
N VAL A 486 0.57 34.55 -4.67
CA VAL A 486 1.06 33.22 -5.04
C VAL A 486 -0.04 32.22 -4.77
N PHE A 487 -0.41 31.48 -5.81
CA PHE A 487 -1.38 30.41 -5.76
C PHE A 487 -0.63 29.09 -5.62
N LYS A 488 -0.81 28.41 -4.48
CA LYS A 488 -0.15 27.13 -4.19
C LYS A 488 -1.13 25.98 -4.39
N ILE A 489 -0.71 24.93 -5.08
CA ILE A 489 -1.56 23.77 -5.36
C ILE A 489 -1.95 23.06 -4.05
N HIS A 490 -3.22 22.72 -3.91
CA HIS A 490 -3.81 22.12 -2.70
C HIS A 490 -4.35 20.73 -2.95
N SER A 491 -5.06 20.55 -4.07
CA SER A 491 -5.68 19.28 -4.46
C SER A 491 -5.89 19.21 -5.98
N ILE A 492 -6.06 18.00 -6.51
CA ILE A 492 -6.39 17.75 -7.92
C ILE A 492 -7.48 16.69 -7.95
N ILE A 493 -8.56 16.90 -8.70
CA ILE A 493 -9.44 15.80 -9.11
C ILE A 493 -8.95 15.31 -10.46
N ALA A 494 -8.64 14.03 -10.56
CA ALA A 494 -8.21 13.38 -11.79
C ALA A 494 -9.33 12.50 -12.36
N TYR A 495 -9.33 12.35 -13.70
CA TYR A 495 -10.30 11.57 -14.45
C TYR A 495 -9.60 10.51 -15.31
N HIS A 496 -10.26 9.36 -15.48
CA HIS A 496 -9.92 8.35 -16.47
C HIS A 496 -11.15 7.51 -16.85
N GLN A 497 -11.55 7.52 -18.13
CA GLN A 497 -12.57 6.63 -18.72
C GLN A 497 -13.85 6.44 -17.87
N GLY A 498 -14.45 7.54 -17.42
CA GLY A 498 -15.67 7.49 -16.61
C GLY A 498 -15.42 7.20 -15.12
N HIS A 499 -14.20 7.36 -14.62
CA HIS A 499 -13.90 7.30 -13.18
C HIS A 499 -13.17 8.56 -12.70
N PHE A 500 -13.39 8.94 -11.43
CA PHE A 500 -12.85 10.14 -10.79
C PHE A 500 -12.14 9.79 -9.48
N VAL A 501 -11.00 10.42 -9.22
CA VAL A 501 -10.21 10.24 -7.98
C VAL A 501 -9.65 11.57 -7.49
N ALA A 502 -9.53 11.75 -6.17
CA ALA A 502 -9.03 12.99 -5.56
C ALA A 502 -7.59 12.84 -5.05
N PHE A 503 -6.66 13.63 -5.58
CA PHE A 503 -5.30 13.77 -5.07
C PHE A 503 -5.23 14.94 -4.08
N VAL A 504 -4.86 14.68 -2.83
CA VAL A 504 -4.78 15.70 -1.77
C VAL A 504 -3.37 15.75 -1.16
N ASN A 505 -2.81 16.95 -0.99
CA ASN A 505 -1.48 17.14 -0.43
C ASN A 505 -1.50 17.12 1.12
N LYS A 506 -0.51 16.47 1.74
CA LYS A 506 -0.19 16.62 3.18
C LYS A 506 1.31 16.80 3.40
N GLY A 507 1.84 17.93 2.93
CA GLY A 507 3.26 18.27 3.02
C GLY A 507 4.06 17.59 1.91
N ARG A 508 4.98 16.69 2.28
CA ARG A 508 5.92 16.04 1.34
C ARG A 508 5.32 14.86 0.54
N VAL A 509 4.09 14.45 0.85
CA VAL A 509 3.40 13.35 0.16
C VAL A 509 1.98 13.75 -0.23
N TRP A 510 1.51 13.14 -1.29
CA TRP A 510 0.14 13.22 -1.76
C TRP A 510 -0.59 11.92 -1.46
N PHE A 511 -1.91 12.00 -1.35
CA PHE A 511 -2.79 10.85 -1.23
C PHE A 511 -3.78 10.88 -2.39
N MET A 512 -3.77 9.87 -3.25
CA MET A 512 -4.85 9.63 -4.21
C MET A 512 -5.96 8.88 -3.47
N LEU A 513 -7.18 9.37 -3.58
CA LEU A 513 -8.38 8.86 -2.91
C LEU A 513 -9.35 8.37 -3.99
N ASP A 514 -9.74 7.10 -3.91
CA ASP A 514 -10.34 6.33 -4.98
C ASP A 514 -11.51 5.52 -4.39
N ASP A 515 -12.64 6.22 -4.23
CA ASP A 515 -13.77 5.78 -3.43
C ASP A 515 -13.32 5.27 -2.05
N GLU A 516 -13.39 3.95 -1.83
CA GLU A 516 -13.06 3.24 -0.59
C GLU A 516 -11.55 3.15 -0.33
N ILE A 517 -10.73 3.28 -1.38
CA ILE A 517 -9.30 3.02 -1.38
C ILE A 517 -8.55 4.35 -1.31
N THR A 518 -7.31 4.29 -0.82
CA THR A 518 -6.37 5.41 -0.83
C THR A 518 -5.01 4.87 -1.24
N TYR A 519 -4.19 5.69 -1.89
CA TYR A 519 -2.83 5.38 -2.33
C TYR A 519 -1.91 6.53 -1.90
N ILE A 520 -0.71 6.22 -1.41
CA ILE A 520 0.34 7.23 -1.23
C ILE A 520 0.94 7.51 -2.62
N VAL A 521 1.13 8.78 -2.96
CA VAL A 521 1.74 9.21 -4.22
C VAL A 521 2.92 10.14 -3.92
N PRO A 522 4.16 9.80 -4.34
CA PRO A 522 5.30 10.69 -4.25
C PRO A 522 5.06 12.00 -5.00
N ASP A 523 5.38 13.13 -4.38
CA ASP A 523 5.15 14.47 -4.91
C ASP A 523 5.78 14.70 -6.30
N GLY A 524 6.93 14.09 -6.58
CA GLY A 524 7.58 14.15 -7.90
C GLY A 524 6.73 13.57 -9.04
N LEU A 525 5.86 12.58 -8.78
CA LEU A 525 5.02 11.94 -9.80
C LEU A 525 3.75 12.74 -10.12
N ILE A 526 3.36 13.74 -9.33
CA ILE A 526 2.12 14.51 -9.54
C ILE A 526 2.13 15.28 -10.87
N LYS A 527 3.32 15.58 -11.42
CA LYS A 527 3.47 16.12 -12.78
C LYS A 527 2.88 15.21 -13.88
N GLY A 528 2.70 13.91 -13.63
CA GLY A 528 2.09 13.00 -14.60
C GLY A 528 0.60 13.27 -14.87
N LEU A 529 -0.10 13.96 -13.97
CA LEU A 529 -1.50 14.39 -14.19
C LEU A 529 -1.65 15.50 -15.24
N GLN A 530 -0.54 16.08 -15.70
CA GLN A 530 -0.53 17.06 -16.79
C GLN A 530 -0.94 16.45 -18.14
N GLY A 531 -0.63 15.16 -18.37
CA GLY A 531 -0.69 14.54 -19.70
C GLY A 531 0.56 14.81 -20.55
N GLY A 532 0.53 14.33 -21.79
CA GLY A 532 1.73 14.21 -22.63
C GLY A 532 2.70 13.14 -22.12
N ASP A 533 3.93 13.14 -22.63
CA ASP A 533 4.94 12.13 -22.28
C ASP A 533 5.32 12.11 -20.79
N VAL A 534 5.10 13.23 -20.08
CA VAL A 534 5.34 13.38 -18.63
C VAL A 534 4.46 12.45 -17.78
N GLY A 535 3.39 11.88 -18.37
CA GLY A 535 2.50 10.93 -17.70
C GLY A 535 3.10 9.57 -17.38
N SER A 536 4.14 9.13 -18.10
CA SER A 536 4.65 7.74 -18.11
C SER A 536 4.86 7.15 -16.71
N ASP A 537 5.48 7.91 -15.83
CA ASP A 537 6.02 7.41 -14.57
C ASP A 537 4.92 7.30 -13.51
N LEU A 538 4.00 8.28 -13.48
CA LEU A 538 2.80 8.23 -12.65
C LEU A 538 1.86 7.11 -13.11
N TRP A 539 1.63 6.98 -14.42
CA TRP A 539 0.74 5.95 -14.94
C TRP A 539 1.30 4.56 -14.66
N SER A 540 2.60 4.35 -14.84
CA SER A 540 3.28 3.09 -14.48
C SER A 540 3.20 2.81 -12.98
N TYR A 541 3.43 3.82 -12.14
CA TYR A 541 3.29 3.73 -10.68
C TYR A 541 1.85 3.39 -10.24
N LEU A 542 0.84 3.84 -11.00
CA LEU A 542 -0.60 3.56 -10.79
C LEU A 542 -1.14 2.46 -11.72
N GLY A 543 -0.31 1.45 -12.04
CA GLY A 543 -0.77 0.20 -12.66
C GLY A 543 -1.09 0.27 -14.15
N GLY A 544 -0.64 1.32 -14.84
CA GLY A 544 -0.88 1.62 -16.25
C GLY A 544 -2.07 2.55 -16.51
N VAL A 545 -2.77 3.03 -15.47
CA VAL A 545 -3.97 3.87 -15.63
C VAL A 545 -3.59 5.31 -15.96
N LYS A 546 -4.09 5.80 -17.10
CA LYS A 546 -3.77 7.13 -17.63
C LYS A 546 -4.61 8.23 -16.99
N TRP A 547 -4.31 8.53 -15.73
CA TRP A 547 -4.92 9.62 -14.98
C TRP A 547 -4.49 10.99 -15.50
N LEU A 548 -5.46 11.89 -15.66
CA LEU A 548 -5.28 13.28 -16.10
C LEU A 548 -6.07 14.20 -15.18
N ALA A 549 -5.57 15.41 -14.90
CA ALA A 549 -6.31 16.38 -14.10
C ALA A 549 -7.58 16.87 -14.84
N LYS A 550 -8.73 16.80 -14.14
CA LYS A 550 -10.01 17.44 -14.51
C LYS A 550 -10.25 18.71 -13.72
N CYS A 551 -9.97 18.72 -12.42
CA CYS A 551 -10.04 19.94 -11.60
C CYS A 551 -8.72 20.12 -10.85
N VAL A 552 -8.20 21.34 -10.77
CA VAL A 552 -6.99 21.70 -10.01
C VAL A 552 -7.32 22.81 -9.03
N ILE A 553 -7.15 22.54 -7.74
CA ILE A 553 -7.53 23.43 -6.66
C ILE A 553 -6.28 24.10 -6.10
N TYR A 554 -6.24 25.43 -6.13
CA TYR A 554 -5.18 26.26 -5.58
C TYR A 554 -5.66 27.06 -4.38
N ARG A 555 -4.73 27.43 -3.50
CA ARG A 555 -4.97 28.33 -2.37
C ARG A 555 -4.27 29.67 -2.61
N LYS A 556 -4.99 30.78 -2.43
CA LYS A 556 -4.46 32.16 -2.52
C LYS A 556 -3.57 32.46 -1.29
N HIS A 557 -2.34 32.90 -1.51
CA HIS A 557 -1.42 33.41 -0.48
C HIS A 557 -0.90 34.79 -0.88
N LYS A 558 -1.01 35.80 -0.01
CA LYS A 558 -0.54 37.17 -0.30
C LYS A 558 0.98 37.21 -0.41
N PHE A 559 1.51 37.76 -1.49
CA PHE A 559 2.95 37.83 -1.74
C PHE A 559 3.54 39.05 -1.03
N TYR A 560 4.02 38.84 0.20
CA TYR A 560 4.87 39.81 0.90
C TYR A 560 6.29 39.69 0.35
N GLY A 561 6.71 40.61 -0.52
CA GLY A 561 7.92 40.46 -1.32
C GLY A 561 9.23 40.70 -0.56
N ALA A 562 9.71 39.70 0.17
CA ALA A 562 11.11 39.57 0.60
C ALA A 562 11.43 38.12 1.02
N GLY A 563 12.45 37.51 0.42
CA GLY A 563 13.11 36.28 0.91
C GLY A 563 12.27 35.01 0.95
N ASP A 564 12.37 34.19 -0.11
CA ASP A 564 12.42 32.71 -0.09
C ASP A 564 12.28 32.21 -1.56
N ASP A 565 13.35 32.36 -2.33
CA ASP A 565 13.53 31.68 -3.61
C ASP A 565 14.27 30.35 -3.35
N ASP A 566 13.53 29.24 -3.29
CA ASP A 566 14.02 27.85 -3.29
C ASP A 566 12.96 26.97 -3.99
N ASP A 567 13.37 26.07 -4.89
CA ASP A 567 12.54 25.34 -5.89
C ASP A 567 11.71 24.12 -5.39
#